data_AF-A0A2V9NNP1-F1
#
_entry.id   AF-A0A2V9NNP1-F1
#
_cell.length_a   1.000
_cell.length_b   1.000
_cell.length_c   1.000
_cell.angle_alpha   90.00
_cell.angle_beta   90.00
_cell.angle_gamma   90.00
#
_symmetry.space_group_name_H-M   'P 1'
#
loop_
_entity.id
_entity.type
_entity.pdbx_description
1 polymer ?
#
loop_
_entity_poly.entity_id
_entity_poly.type
_entity_poly.pdbx_seq_one_letter_code
_entity_poly.pdbx_strand_id
1 'polypeptide(L)'
;MFDGKFYDAASYKASPVPMALQSGTVYEAFKSGISEGLFTVKAAVPNRGSWVGEGLWAAAGSAQPPKKVEAVNTDEELDRPPVLRHASEGAPKSAPSPTPVTTPTPAPSPTPTPTPTPSASATPAEDQEHPLLRRGKPEPEPKAQPSPERARKSVEGASKKPAEIKTSQAIRNFVAISDEGGPEARPYAYSMKPEEEAAFRKRILALAADSLRARDRELSTEASATATSKAAKPDAKFENEDLRVFDLSSSNEPVLVISANGHLSSRNAQGSAQAGSADTQYFITLVARQDLYGELHKIFVTVTDPAHLDAIPRMELVDAVDADGDSRGELLFRSYSDAGDAYSIYRVIGDQLYPLYEGAAAGR
;
A
#
# COMPACT_ATOMS: atom_id res chain seq x y z
N MET A 1 16.99 -30.53 13.86
CA MET A 1 16.86 -31.42 15.04
C MET A 1 16.22 -30.62 16.16
N PHE A 2 15.00 -30.94 16.56
CA PHE A 2 14.34 -30.35 17.73
C PHE A 2 13.88 -31.52 18.59
N ASP A 3 14.27 -31.54 19.86
CA ASP A 3 13.92 -32.59 20.83
C ASP A 3 14.26 -34.02 20.37
N GLY A 4 15.42 -34.22 19.75
CA GLY A 4 15.92 -35.54 19.34
C GLY A 4 15.21 -36.20 18.16
N LYS A 5 14.25 -35.52 17.50
CA LYS A 5 13.54 -36.02 16.32
C LYS A 5 13.93 -35.25 15.05
N PHE A 6 14.10 -35.99 13.97
CA PHE A 6 14.27 -35.44 12.62
C PHE A 6 12.89 -35.27 12.01
N TYR A 7 12.53 -34.02 11.76
CA TYR A 7 11.32 -33.68 11.01
C TYR A 7 11.74 -33.37 9.57
N ASP A 8 10.99 -33.91 8.61
CA ASP A 8 11.14 -33.57 7.18
C ASP A 8 11.05 -32.04 7.01
N ALA A 9 11.78 -31.47 6.04
CA ALA A 9 11.81 -30.04 5.78
C ALA A 9 10.41 -29.46 5.53
N ALA A 10 9.49 -30.27 4.98
CA ALA A 10 8.08 -29.91 4.80
C ALA A 10 7.28 -29.75 6.12
N SER A 11 7.82 -30.24 7.25
CA SER A 11 7.20 -30.10 8.58
C SER A 11 7.57 -28.78 9.27
N TYR A 12 8.54 -28.03 8.74
CA TYR A 12 8.78 -26.66 9.18
C TYR A 12 7.66 -25.78 8.61
N LYS A 13 6.53 -25.72 9.31
CA LYS A 13 5.51 -24.67 9.17
C LYS A 13 6.08 -23.33 9.63
N ALA A 14 7.21 -22.92 9.07
CA ALA A 14 7.78 -21.62 9.33
C ALA A 14 6.86 -20.59 8.67
N SER A 15 6.04 -19.95 9.49
CA SER A 15 5.50 -18.63 9.18
C SER A 15 6.51 -17.65 9.79
N PRO A 16 7.57 -17.24 9.06
CA PRO A 16 8.48 -16.23 9.60
C PRO A 16 7.73 -14.90 9.76
N VAL A 17 8.09 -14.15 10.79
CA VAL A 17 7.61 -12.77 10.95
C VAL A 17 8.19 -11.93 9.80
N PRO A 18 7.36 -11.20 9.04
CA PRO A 18 7.85 -10.31 7.99
C PRO A 18 8.75 -9.23 8.58
N MET A 19 9.84 -8.91 7.88
CA MET A 19 10.76 -7.83 8.31
C MET A 19 10.05 -6.48 8.46
N ALA A 20 9.06 -6.22 7.62
CA ALA A 20 8.17 -5.06 7.72
C ALA A 20 7.50 -4.93 9.11
N LEU A 21 7.25 -6.05 9.80
CA LEU A 21 6.56 -6.07 11.09
C LEU A 21 7.52 -6.29 12.26
N GLN A 22 8.82 -6.10 12.06
CA GLN A 22 9.79 -6.16 13.12
C GLN A 22 9.49 -5.10 14.18
N SER A 23 9.61 -5.47 15.46
CA SER A 23 9.44 -4.52 16.55
C SER A 23 10.46 -3.39 16.45
N GLY A 24 10.00 -2.14 16.56
CA GLY A 24 10.81 -0.95 16.37
C GLY A 24 10.78 -0.38 14.95
N THR A 25 10.24 -1.10 13.96
CA THR A 25 10.00 -0.52 12.62
C THR A 25 9.04 0.66 12.75
N VAL A 26 9.43 1.80 12.19
CA VAL A 26 8.63 3.04 12.19
C VAL A 26 8.14 3.28 10.77
N TYR A 27 6.83 3.49 10.64
CA TYR A 27 6.19 3.94 9.42
C TYR A 27 5.79 5.40 9.59
N GLU A 28 6.03 6.20 8.57
CA GLU A 28 5.41 7.50 8.44
C GLU A 28 4.21 7.37 7.51
N ALA A 29 3.06 7.88 7.96
CA ALA A 29 1.84 7.84 7.19
C ALA A 29 1.59 9.21 6.57
N PHE A 30 1.29 9.22 5.29
CA PHE A 30 1.03 10.43 4.52
C PHE A 30 -0.42 10.46 4.05
N LYS A 31 -0.94 11.67 3.88
CA LYS A 31 -2.18 11.95 3.19
C LYS A 31 -1.97 13.10 2.20
N SER A 32 -2.10 12.80 0.92
CA SER A 32 -1.85 13.72 -0.18
C SER A 32 -0.49 14.40 -0.03
N GLY A 33 0.50 13.57 0.36
CA GLY A 33 1.89 13.92 0.64
C GLY A 33 2.15 14.71 1.94
N ILE A 34 1.12 14.97 2.74
CA ILE A 34 1.24 15.59 4.07
C ILE A 34 1.38 14.51 5.14
N SER A 35 2.40 14.59 5.99
CA SER A 35 2.57 13.65 7.10
C SER A 35 1.41 13.76 8.11
N GLU A 36 0.74 12.64 8.35
CA GLU A 36 -0.36 12.50 9.33
C GLU A 36 0.16 12.00 10.68
N GLY A 37 1.33 11.35 10.70
CA GLY A 37 1.95 10.84 11.92
C GLY A 37 2.84 9.62 11.70
N LEU A 38 3.39 9.15 12.82
CA LEU A 38 4.28 8.00 12.88
C LEU A 38 3.59 6.81 13.54
N PHE A 39 3.70 5.63 12.93
CA PHE A 39 3.30 4.36 13.50
C PHE A 39 4.53 3.51 13.83
N THR A 40 4.75 3.22 15.11
CA THR A 40 5.85 2.35 15.55
C THR A 40 5.34 0.96 15.85
N VAL A 41 5.81 -0.05 15.12
CA VAL A 41 5.49 -1.46 15.37
C VAL A 41 6.07 -1.87 16.73
N LYS A 42 5.24 -2.51 17.56
CA LYS A 42 5.61 -3.06 18.87
C LYS A 42 5.64 -4.58 18.85
N ALA A 43 4.71 -5.21 18.15
CA ALA A 43 4.64 -6.67 18.03
C ALA A 43 4.06 -7.09 16.67
N ALA A 44 4.43 -8.28 16.21
CA ALA A 44 3.80 -8.93 15.07
C ALA A 44 2.95 -10.11 15.57
N VAL A 45 1.69 -10.14 15.16
CA VAL A 45 0.71 -11.15 15.56
C VAL A 45 0.20 -11.88 14.31
N PRO A 46 0.21 -13.22 14.28
CA PRO A 46 -0.40 -13.96 13.19
C PRO A 46 -1.92 -13.83 13.27
N ASN A 47 -2.56 -13.52 12.14
CA ASN A 47 -4.00 -13.34 12.02
C ASN A 47 -4.52 -13.97 10.72
N ARG A 48 -5.33 -15.03 10.82
CA ARG A 48 -6.01 -15.71 9.70
C ARG A 48 -5.11 -15.96 8.46
N GLY A 49 -3.89 -16.45 8.67
CA GLY A 49 -2.95 -16.75 7.58
C GLY A 49 -2.10 -15.58 7.11
N SER A 50 -2.31 -14.38 7.67
CA SER A 50 -1.51 -13.18 7.44
C SER A 50 -0.82 -12.73 8.72
N TRP A 51 0.10 -11.79 8.62
CA TRP A 51 0.71 -11.13 9.79
C TRP A 51 0.15 -9.72 9.96
N VAL A 52 -0.07 -9.32 11.22
CA VAL A 52 -0.50 -7.97 11.59
C VAL A 52 0.53 -7.37 12.55
N GLY A 53 0.98 -6.15 12.27
CA GLY A 53 1.79 -5.37 13.22
C GLY A 53 0.90 -4.58 14.16
N GLU A 54 1.00 -4.82 15.45
CA GLU A 54 0.42 -3.97 16.48
C GLU A 54 1.45 -2.94 16.93
N GLY A 55 1.02 -1.71 17.18
CA GLY A 55 1.94 -0.59 17.38
C GLY A 55 1.34 0.63 18.06
N LEU A 56 2.15 1.68 18.16
CA LEU A 56 1.75 2.98 18.71
C LEU A 56 1.68 4.02 17.59
N TRP A 57 0.60 4.79 17.58
CA TRP A 57 0.42 5.93 16.68
C TRP A 57 0.76 7.25 17.40
N ALA A 58 1.59 8.07 16.77
CA ALA A 58 1.89 9.44 17.17
C ALA A 58 1.45 10.39 16.05
N ALA A 59 0.42 11.20 16.29
CA ALA A 59 -0.10 12.11 15.29
C ALA A 59 0.92 13.21 14.92
N ALA A 60 0.92 13.66 13.67
CA ALA A 60 1.74 14.78 13.24
C ALA A 60 1.50 16.01 14.13
N GLY A 61 2.58 16.64 14.58
CA GLY A 61 2.53 17.78 15.49
C GLY A 61 2.23 17.43 16.96
N SER A 62 2.08 16.16 17.35
CA SER A 62 1.86 15.77 18.75
C SER A 62 3.12 15.82 19.63
N ALA A 63 4.25 16.27 19.08
CA ALA A 63 5.43 16.56 19.88
C ALA A 63 5.09 17.72 20.83
N GLN A 64 4.88 17.40 22.11
CA GLN A 64 4.80 18.44 23.13
C GLN A 64 6.12 19.23 23.08
N PRO A 65 6.09 20.57 23.05
CA PRO A 65 7.30 21.34 23.27
C PRO A 65 7.95 20.81 24.55
N PRO A 66 9.28 20.61 24.59
CA PRO A 66 9.92 20.17 25.82
C PRO A 66 9.43 21.10 26.92
N LYS A 67 8.82 20.54 27.98
CA LYS A 67 8.43 21.33 29.14
C LYS A 67 9.67 22.12 29.51
N LYS A 68 9.58 23.45 29.40
CA LYS A 68 10.58 24.35 29.93
C LYS A 68 10.71 23.95 31.38
N VAL A 69 11.78 23.23 31.72
CA VAL A 69 12.18 23.06 33.11
C VAL A 69 12.33 24.48 33.60
N GLU A 70 11.39 24.92 34.44
CA GLU A 70 11.55 26.14 35.19
C GLU A 70 12.92 26.02 35.86
N ALA A 71 13.81 26.92 35.48
CA ALA A 71 15.06 27.08 36.18
C ALA A 71 14.67 27.29 37.64
N VAL A 72 15.00 26.32 38.49
CA VAL A 72 14.99 26.51 39.92
C VAL A 72 15.98 27.65 40.16
N ASN A 73 15.46 28.81 40.52
CA ASN A 73 16.28 29.91 41.04
C ASN A 73 16.94 29.38 42.31
N THR A 74 18.18 28.92 42.21
CA THR A 74 19.09 28.77 43.35
C THR A 74 20.02 29.98 43.34
N ASP A 75 19.42 31.16 43.50
CA ASP A 75 20.13 32.37 43.89
C ASP A 75 20.31 32.31 45.41
N GLU A 76 21.37 31.65 45.90
CA GLU A 76 22.00 31.93 47.20
C GLU A 76 23.24 31.04 47.50
N GLU A 77 24.12 30.78 46.53
CA GLU A 77 25.46 30.24 46.86
C GLU A 77 26.54 30.60 45.83
N LEU A 78 26.66 31.89 45.47
CA LEU A 78 27.69 32.38 44.54
C LEU A 78 28.57 33.50 45.09
N ASP A 79 28.57 33.72 46.40
CA ASP A 79 29.40 34.77 47.03
C ASP A 79 30.61 34.21 47.81
N ARG A 80 31.26 33.19 47.25
CA ARG A 80 32.58 32.74 47.72
C ARG A 80 33.58 32.74 46.56
N PRO A 81 34.73 33.43 46.69
CA PRO A 81 35.71 33.49 45.62
C PRO A 81 36.30 32.09 45.33
N PRO A 82 36.62 31.78 44.05
CA PRO A 82 37.12 30.47 43.66
C PRO A 82 38.54 30.22 44.20
N VAL A 83 38.72 29.11 44.91
CA VAL A 83 40.04 28.66 45.38
C VAL A 83 40.71 27.82 44.29
N LEU A 84 41.79 28.34 43.71
CA LEU A 84 42.65 27.63 42.75
C LEU A 84 43.45 26.52 43.47
N ARG A 85 43.20 25.26 43.13
CA ARG A 85 44.08 24.16 43.54
C ARG A 85 45.22 24.02 42.52
N HIS A 86 46.38 24.56 42.88
CA HIS A 86 47.64 24.27 42.18
C HIS A 86 48.16 22.90 42.63
N ALA A 87 48.46 22.02 41.67
CA ALA A 87 49.42 20.94 41.87
C ALA A 87 50.67 21.29 41.05
N SER A 88 51.73 21.74 41.73
CA SER A 88 53.13 21.55 41.30
C SER A 88 53.67 20.35 42.10
N GLU A 89 54.67 19.57 41.70
CA GLU A 89 55.71 19.72 40.69
C GLU A 89 56.38 18.34 40.47
N GLY A 90 56.89 18.09 39.27
CA GLY A 90 57.67 16.89 38.96
C GLY A 90 57.99 16.79 37.47
N ALA A 91 58.97 17.56 37.01
CA ALA A 91 59.42 17.71 35.61
C ALA A 91 60.33 16.54 35.13
N PRO A 92 60.96 16.61 33.93
CA PRO A 92 60.35 16.31 32.63
C PRO A 92 61.15 15.23 31.87
N LYS A 93 60.59 14.60 30.83
CA LYS A 93 61.39 14.08 29.70
C LYS A 93 60.57 13.75 28.44
N SER A 94 60.88 14.53 27.40
CA SER A 94 61.01 14.15 25.98
C SER A 94 59.84 13.50 25.23
N ALA A 95 59.35 14.25 24.24
CA ALA A 95 58.61 13.77 23.07
C ALA A 95 59.40 12.70 22.30
N PRO A 96 58.70 11.85 21.52
CA PRO A 96 58.83 12.04 20.07
C PRO A 96 57.51 11.98 19.27
N SER A 97 57.66 12.51 18.06
CA SER A 97 56.76 12.62 16.90
C SER A 97 55.82 11.43 16.62
N PRO A 98 54.63 11.66 16.03
CA PRO A 98 53.75 10.59 15.57
C PRO A 98 54.32 9.88 14.34
N THR A 99 54.40 8.56 14.39
CA THR A 99 54.52 7.69 13.21
C THR A 99 53.14 7.51 12.56
N PRO A 100 53.04 7.53 11.22
CA PRO A 100 51.78 7.34 10.52
C PRO A 100 51.30 5.90 10.66
N VAL A 101 50.05 5.71 11.11
CA VAL A 101 49.40 4.40 11.07
C VAL A 101 48.91 4.16 9.65
N THR A 102 49.46 3.11 9.05
CA THR A 102 49.15 2.59 7.72
C THR A 102 47.70 2.14 7.61
N THR A 103 47.01 2.66 6.60
CA THR A 103 45.77 2.16 6.02
C THR A 103 45.91 0.69 5.61
N PRO A 104 44.99 -0.23 5.97
CA PRO A 104 44.93 -1.54 5.34
C PRO A 104 44.32 -1.42 3.93
N THR A 105 45.11 -1.81 2.93
CA THR A 105 44.73 -1.97 1.53
C THR A 105 43.67 -3.07 1.37
N PRO A 106 42.63 -2.89 0.53
CA PRO A 106 41.68 -3.95 0.18
C PRO A 106 42.35 -5.01 -0.71
N ALA A 107 42.13 -6.29 -0.37
CA ALA A 107 42.57 -7.43 -1.16
C ALA A 107 41.78 -7.51 -2.49
N PRO A 108 42.42 -7.90 -3.61
CA PRO A 108 41.74 -8.04 -4.90
C PRO A 108 40.85 -9.28 -4.96
N SER A 109 39.69 -9.08 -5.59
CA SER A 109 38.70 -10.09 -5.96
C SER A 109 39.27 -11.13 -6.95
N PRO A 110 39.00 -12.44 -6.80
CA PRO A 110 39.37 -13.42 -7.81
C PRO A 110 38.43 -13.36 -9.03
N THR A 111 39.06 -13.34 -10.22
CA THR A 111 38.45 -13.39 -11.55
C THR A 111 37.64 -14.68 -11.79
N PRO A 112 36.51 -14.63 -12.53
CA PRO A 112 35.74 -15.81 -12.88
C PRO A 112 36.42 -16.66 -13.97
N THR A 113 36.47 -17.98 -13.73
CA THR A 113 36.88 -19.00 -14.71
C THR A 113 35.75 -19.23 -15.73
N PRO A 114 36.07 -19.41 -17.03
CA PRO A 114 35.05 -19.56 -18.08
C PRO A 114 34.32 -20.91 -18.05
N THR A 115 33.03 -20.84 -18.37
CA THR A 115 32.11 -21.95 -18.66
C THR A 115 32.53 -22.71 -19.92
N PRO A 116 32.64 -24.06 -19.91
CA PRO A 116 32.76 -24.84 -21.13
C PRO A 116 31.39 -25.05 -21.80
N THR A 117 31.38 -24.85 -23.12
CA THR A 117 30.28 -25.12 -24.06
C THR A 117 29.95 -26.61 -24.13
N PRO A 118 28.67 -27.03 -24.27
CA PRO A 118 28.33 -28.42 -24.58
C PRO A 118 28.50 -28.66 -26.09
N SER A 119 29.28 -29.68 -26.44
CA SER A 119 29.31 -30.29 -27.78
C SER A 119 28.77 -31.72 -27.70
N ALA A 120 28.08 -32.11 -28.77
CA ALA A 120 27.17 -33.23 -28.83
C ALA A 120 27.83 -34.60 -29.10
N SER A 121 27.13 -35.64 -28.62
CA SER A 121 26.92 -36.97 -29.19
C SER A 121 28.06 -38.01 -29.19
N ALA A 122 27.90 -39.08 -28.40
CA ALA A 122 27.77 -40.48 -28.86
C ALA A 122 27.75 -41.48 -27.66
N THR A 123 26.74 -42.36 -27.63
CA THR A 123 26.55 -43.56 -26.79
C THR A 123 27.41 -44.75 -27.27
N PRO A 124 27.39 -45.96 -26.64
CA PRO A 124 27.11 -46.33 -25.23
C PRO A 124 28.19 -47.28 -24.64
N ALA A 125 28.35 -47.33 -23.31
CA ALA A 125 28.94 -48.49 -22.65
C ALA A 125 28.31 -48.68 -21.27
N GLU A 126 27.80 -49.89 -21.10
CA GLU A 126 27.11 -50.46 -19.96
C GLU A 126 28.13 -50.80 -18.87
N ASP A 127 27.97 -50.25 -17.66
CA ASP A 127 28.64 -50.80 -16.48
C ASP A 127 27.73 -50.72 -15.25
N GLN A 128 27.61 -51.89 -14.63
CA GLN A 128 26.59 -52.27 -13.67
C GLN A 128 27.11 -52.07 -12.25
N GLU A 129 26.89 -50.90 -11.61
CA GLU A 129 26.86 -50.80 -10.14
C GLU A 129 26.04 -49.57 -9.69
N HIS A 130 24.71 -49.73 -9.62
CA HIS A 130 23.84 -48.75 -8.96
C HIS A 130 22.99 -49.46 -7.89
N PRO A 131 22.92 -48.93 -6.65
CA PRO A 131 22.05 -49.50 -5.63
C PRO A 131 20.58 -49.31 -6.01
N LEU A 132 19.86 -50.43 -6.17
CA LEU A 132 18.43 -50.46 -6.47
C LEU A 132 17.62 -50.01 -5.24
N LEU A 133 17.00 -48.83 -5.32
CA LEU A 133 15.99 -48.39 -4.35
C LEU A 133 14.72 -49.24 -4.50
N ARG A 134 14.46 -50.11 -3.52
CA ARG A 134 13.20 -50.86 -3.43
C ARG A 134 12.06 -49.90 -3.08
N ARG A 135 11.23 -49.55 -4.07
CA ARG A 135 9.93 -48.91 -3.87
C ARG A 135 8.97 -49.92 -3.22
N GLY A 136 8.74 -49.79 -1.92
CA GLY A 136 7.69 -50.52 -1.21
C GLY A 136 6.30 -50.12 -1.69
N LYS A 137 5.43 -51.11 -1.85
CA LYS A 137 4.01 -51.01 -2.23
C LYS A 137 3.20 -50.31 -1.12
N PRO A 138 2.09 -49.60 -1.44
CA PRO A 138 1.22 -49.00 -0.44
C PRO A 138 0.31 -50.08 0.18
N GLU A 139 0.17 -50.06 1.50
CA GLU A 139 -0.78 -50.89 2.26
C GLU A 139 -1.50 -49.99 3.30
N PRO A 140 -2.80 -50.21 3.62
CA PRO A 140 -3.79 -49.15 3.69
C PRO A 140 -4.03 -48.63 5.11
N GLU A 141 -4.81 -47.56 5.20
CA GLU A 141 -5.30 -46.94 6.44
C GLU A 141 -5.84 -47.95 7.47
N PRO A 142 -5.54 -47.74 8.76
CA PRO A 142 -6.43 -48.15 9.84
C PRO A 142 -7.31 -46.98 10.29
N LYS A 143 -8.60 -47.29 10.30
CA LYS A 143 -9.74 -46.50 10.78
C LYS A 143 -9.58 -46.03 12.23
N ALA A 144 -10.25 -44.90 12.47
CA ALA A 144 -10.56 -44.31 13.76
C ALA A 144 -11.15 -45.29 14.79
N GLN A 145 -10.79 -45.08 16.07
CA GLN A 145 -11.74 -45.16 17.20
C GLN A 145 -11.20 -44.40 18.44
N PRO A 146 -12.10 -43.93 19.34
CA PRO A 146 -11.92 -42.74 20.19
C PRO A 146 -11.53 -43.07 21.64
N SER A 147 -11.04 -42.07 22.38
CA SER A 147 -11.16 -41.94 23.85
C SER A 147 -10.48 -40.66 24.35
N PRO A 148 -10.84 -40.11 25.53
CA PRO A 148 -12.18 -39.82 26.00
C PRO A 148 -12.30 -38.35 26.44
N GLU A 149 -13.54 -37.87 26.43
CA GLU A 149 -13.98 -36.62 27.05
C GLU A 149 -13.68 -36.63 28.55
N ARG A 150 -12.92 -35.63 29.04
CA ARG A 150 -12.88 -35.32 30.47
C ARG A 150 -13.19 -33.85 30.71
N ALA A 151 -14.35 -33.65 31.32
CA ALA A 151 -14.87 -32.39 31.79
C ALA A 151 -13.90 -31.63 32.72
N ARG A 152 -13.78 -30.33 32.43
CA ARG A 152 -13.76 -29.15 33.31
C ARG A 152 -13.23 -29.33 34.75
N LYS A 153 -12.17 -28.59 35.05
CA LYS A 153 -12.09 -27.79 36.29
C LYS A 153 -11.66 -26.37 35.95
N SER A 154 -12.61 -25.45 36.11
CA SER A 154 -12.43 -24.01 36.19
C SER A 154 -11.60 -23.66 37.43
N VAL A 155 -10.47 -22.98 37.23
CA VAL A 155 -9.83 -22.20 38.30
C VAL A 155 -10.10 -20.74 37.98
N GLU A 156 -10.91 -20.16 38.85
CA GLU A 156 -11.31 -18.77 38.92
C GLU A 156 -10.09 -17.92 39.32
N GLY A 157 -9.68 -17.03 38.43
CA GLY A 157 -8.54 -16.14 38.62
C GLY A 157 -8.79 -14.82 37.88
N ALA A 158 -9.60 -13.96 38.52
CA ALA A 158 -9.72 -12.52 38.30
C ALA A 158 -9.44 -12.00 36.87
N SER A 159 -10.39 -12.20 35.96
CA SER A 159 -10.47 -11.45 34.71
C SER A 159 -10.77 -9.98 35.01
N LYS A 160 -9.74 -9.12 35.01
CA LYS A 160 -9.96 -7.70 34.70
C LYS A 160 -10.45 -7.65 33.26
N LYS A 161 -11.76 -7.37 33.12
CA LYS A 161 -12.45 -7.04 31.86
C LYS A 161 -11.54 -6.13 31.03
N PRO A 162 -11.16 -6.49 29.79
CA PRO A 162 -10.57 -5.52 28.88
C PRO A 162 -11.58 -4.38 28.77
N ALA A 163 -11.14 -3.17 29.11
CA ALA A 163 -11.93 -1.98 28.91
C ALA A 163 -12.31 -1.96 27.43
N GLU A 164 -13.61 -2.10 27.18
CA GLU A 164 -14.22 -1.91 25.88
C GLU A 164 -13.91 -0.47 25.47
N ILE A 165 -12.90 -0.31 24.61
CA ILE A 165 -12.55 0.97 24.03
C ILE A 165 -13.73 1.34 23.13
N LYS A 166 -14.69 2.07 23.71
CA LYS A 166 -15.67 2.85 22.98
C LYS A 166 -14.92 3.98 22.31
N THR A 167 -14.30 3.69 21.18
CA THR A 167 -13.91 4.74 20.27
C THR A 167 -14.42 4.32 18.91
N SER A 168 -15.55 4.91 18.54
CA SER A 168 -15.97 5.11 17.16
C SER A 168 -14.98 6.07 16.46
N GLN A 169 -13.69 5.75 16.54
CA GLN A 169 -12.66 6.37 15.73
C GLN A 169 -12.83 5.76 14.34
N ALA A 170 -13.09 6.62 13.36
CA ALA A 170 -13.11 6.21 11.97
C ALA A 170 -11.81 5.45 11.66
N ILE A 171 -11.92 4.19 11.25
CA ILE A 171 -10.78 3.38 10.82
C ILE A 171 -10.17 4.10 9.61
N ARG A 172 -8.91 4.50 9.71
CA ARG A 172 -8.14 5.07 8.60
C ARG A 172 -7.22 3.99 8.05
N ASN A 173 -7.27 3.80 6.75
CA ASN A 173 -6.39 2.88 6.04
C ASN A 173 -5.32 3.69 5.32
N PHE A 174 -4.07 3.35 5.54
CA PHE A 174 -2.93 3.87 4.79
C PHE A 174 -2.27 2.73 4.05
N VAL A 175 -1.74 3.02 2.87
CA VAL A 175 -0.95 2.06 2.10
C VAL A 175 0.51 2.31 2.42
N ALA A 176 1.23 1.25 2.79
CA ALA A 176 2.66 1.32 3.00
C ALA A 176 3.37 1.19 1.66
N ILE A 177 4.24 2.15 1.36
CA ILE A 177 5.14 2.14 0.21
C ILE A 177 6.55 2.03 0.79
N SER A 178 7.35 1.10 0.25
CA SER A 178 8.74 0.93 0.66
C SER A 178 9.62 1.48 -0.44
N ASP A 179 10.32 2.56 -0.14
CA ASP A 179 11.37 3.15 -0.96
C ASP A 179 12.69 3.17 -0.16
N GLU A 180 13.79 3.50 -0.83
CA GLU A 180 15.11 3.60 -0.17
C GLU A 180 15.31 4.96 0.54
N GLY A 181 14.62 6.01 0.06
CA GLY A 181 14.84 7.40 0.48
C GLY A 181 13.73 8.05 1.32
N GLY A 182 12.58 7.41 1.46
CA GLY A 182 11.33 8.02 1.91
C GLY A 182 10.71 8.94 0.85
N PRO A 183 9.38 9.14 0.85
CA PRO A 183 8.79 10.23 0.09
C PRO A 183 9.24 11.56 0.70
N GLU A 184 9.61 12.54 -0.13
CA GLU A 184 9.82 13.90 0.35
C GLU A 184 8.46 14.50 0.74
N ALA A 185 8.29 14.85 2.01
CA ALA A 185 7.02 15.36 2.53
C ALA A 185 6.62 16.67 1.86
N ARG A 186 5.58 16.64 1.03
CA ARG A 186 5.02 17.83 0.38
C ARG A 186 3.54 17.67 0.08
N PRO A 187 2.77 18.77 0.07
CA PRO A 187 1.37 18.72 -0.31
C PRO A 187 1.22 18.50 -1.81
N TYR A 188 0.50 17.46 -2.21
CA TYR A 188 0.01 17.28 -3.58
C TYR A 188 -1.35 17.93 -3.81
N ALA A 189 -2.06 18.30 -2.76
CA ALA A 189 -3.39 18.90 -2.90
C ALA A 189 -3.29 20.24 -3.64
N TYR A 190 -4.05 20.38 -4.73
CA TYR A 190 -4.10 21.62 -5.50
C TYR A 190 -4.80 22.71 -4.66
N SER A 191 -4.14 23.84 -4.49
CA SER A 191 -4.69 24.97 -3.74
C SER A 191 -5.62 25.80 -4.62
N MET A 192 -6.93 25.72 -4.36
CA MET A 192 -7.95 26.42 -5.14
C MET A 192 -9.02 27.05 -4.26
N LYS A 193 -9.80 27.96 -4.85
CA LYS A 193 -10.98 28.54 -4.21
C LYS A 193 -12.18 27.59 -4.34
N PRO A 194 -13.16 27.65 -3.42
CA PRO A 194 -14.37 26.82 -3.52
C PRO A 194 -15.18 27.04 -4.81
N GLU A 195 -15.15 28.26 -5.37
CA GLU A 195 -15.82 28.56 -6.63
C GLU A 195 -15.20 27.85 -7.83
N GLU A 196 -13.86 27.73 -7.83
CA GLU A 196 -13.09 27.04 -8.85
C GLU A 196 -13.29 25.52 -8.75
N GLU A 197 -13.29 24.99 -7.52
CA GLU A 197 -13.63 23.58 -7.27
C GLU A 197 -15.02 23.24 -7.81
N ALA A 198 -16.02 24.08 -7.57
CA ALA A 198 -17.38 23.86 -8.08
C ALA A 198 -17.42 23.86 -9.61
N ALA A 199 -16.62 24.72 -10.26
CA ALA A 199 -16.48 24.73 -11.71
C ALA A 199 -15.82 23.45 -12.24
N PHE A 200 -14.76 22.98 -11.59
CA PHE A 200 -14.11 21.70 -11.90
C PHE A 200 -15.06 20.52 -11.75
N ARG A 201 -15.77 20.46 -10.62
CA ARG A 201 -16.77 19.42 -10.36
C ARG A 201 -17.82 19.35 -11.46
N LYS A 202 -18.37 20.50 -11.86
CA LYS A 202 -19.35 20.56 -12.94
C LYS A 202 -18.79 20.05 -14.27
N ARG A 203 -17.56 20.44 -14.63
CA ARG A 203 -16.93 20.06 -15.90
C ARG A 203 -16.58 18.57 -15.92
N ILE A 204 -15.99 18.05 -14.84
CA ILE A 204 -15.59 16.64 -14.78
C ILE A 204 -16.81 15.70 -14.68
N LEU A 205 -17.89 16.11 -14.00
CA LEU A 205 -19.15 15.36 -13.99
C LEU A 205 -19.82 15.31 -15.37
N ALA A 206 -19.66 16.36 -16.19
CA ALA A 206 -20.13 16.32 -17.57
C ALA A 206 -19.37 15.28 -18.40
N LEU A 207 -18.03 15.21 -18.26
CA LEU A 207 -17.19 14.18 -18.90
C LEU A 207 -17.53 12.77 -18.37
N ALA A 208 -17.82 12.65 -17.08
CA ALA A 208 -18.26 11.41 -16.45
C ALA A 208 -19.60 10.95 -17.03
N ALA A 209 -20.57 11.86 -17.19
CA ALA A 209 -21.87 11.57 -17.77
C ALA A 209 -21.76 11.09 -19.21
N ASP A 210 -20.89 11.71 -20.01
CA ASP A 210 -20.65 11.27 -21.38
C ASP A 210 -19.97 9.89 -21.45
N SER A 211 -19.05 9.60 -20.52
CA SER A 211 -18.39 8.29 -20.43
C SER A 211 -19.36 7.18 -19.98
N LEU A 212 -20.26 7.48 -19.04
CA LEU A 212 -21.34 6.56 -18.63
C LEU A 212 -22.26 6.20 -19.80
N ARG A 213 -22.72 7.22 -20.54
CA ARG A 213 -23.57 7.00 -21.72
C ARG A 213 -22.86 6.23 -22.82
N ALA A 214 -21.55 6.40 -22.98
CA ALA A 214 -20.77 5.63 -23.93
C ALA A 214 -20.75 4.14 -23.53
N ARG A 215 -20.46 3.85 -22.25
CA ARG A 215 -20.44 2.48 -21.73
C ARG A 215 -21.80 1.79 -21.84
N ASP A 216 -22.87 2.48 -21.49
CA ASP A 216 -24.24 1.97 -21.61
C ASP A 216 -24.61 1.57 -23.05
N ARG A 217 -24.16 2.36 -24.03
CA ARG A 217 -24.33 2.04 -25.45
C ARG A 217 -23.53 0.82 -25.87
N GLU A 218 -22.28 0.69 -25.42
CA GLU A 218 -21.45 -0.47 -25.70
C GLU A 218 -22.10 -1.77 -25.19
N LEU A 219 -22.52 -1.79 -23.91
CA LEU A 219 -23.22 -2.91 -23.31
C LEU A 219 -24.54 -3.23 -24.04
N SER A 220 -25.26 -2.19 -24.47
CA SER A 220 -26.49 -2.36 -25.26
C SER A 220 -26.24 -2.91 -26.67
N THR A 221 -25.12 -2.55 -27.31
CA THR A 221 -24.75 -3.05 -28.64
C THR A 221 -24.27 -4.50 -28.60
N GLU A 222 -23.59 -4.92 -27.54
CA GLU A 222 -23.24 -6.32 -27.29
C GLU A 222 -24.51 -7.17 -27.07
N ALA A 223 -25.51 -6.61 -26.39
CA ALA A 223 -26.79 -7.27 -26.15
C ALA A 223 -27.75 -7.22 -27.36
N SER A 224 -27.57 -6.29 -28.29
CA SER A 224 -28.49 -6.10 -29.42
C SER A 224 -27.78 -5.54 -30.66
N ALA A 225 -27.36 -6.45 -31.56
CA ALA A 225 -26.66 -6.13 -32.81
C ALA A 225 -27.51 -5.41 -33.89
N THR A 226 -28.70 -4.91 -33.55
CA THR A 226 -29.63 -4.31 -34.53
C THR A 226 -30.52 -3.24 -33.90
N ALA A 227 -29.99 -2.05 -33.60
CA ALA A 227 -30.82 -0.90 -33.27
C ALA A 227 -30.12 0.44 -33.54
N THR A 228 -30.14 0.90 -34.79
CA THR A 228 -29.96 2.32 -35.12
C THR A 228 -31.24 3.08 -34.77
N SER A 229 -31.39 3.49 -33.51
CA SER A 229 -32.39 4.50 -33.16
C SER A 229 -31.72 5.62 -32.36
N LYS A 230 -32.03 6.86 -32.76
CA LYS A 230 -31.53 8.08 -32.13
C LYS A 230 -32.30 8.30 -30.83
N ALA A 231 -32.02 7.45 -29.83
CA ALA A 231 -32.63 7.56 -28.51
C ALA A 231 -32.20 8.88 -27.85
N ALA A 232 -33.14 9.49 -27.11
CA ALA A 232 -32.85 10.65 -26.27
C ALA A 232 -31.70 10.30 -25.31
N LYS A 233 -30.78 11.25 -25.06
CA LYS A 233 -29.67 11.03 -24.13
C LYS A 233 -30.25 10.65 -22.76
N PRO A 234 -29.94 9.46 -22.21
CA PRO A 234 -30.39 9.10 -20.88
C PRO A 234 -29.79 10.07 -19.86
N ASP A 235 -30.59 10.38 -18.85
CA ASP A 235 -30.16 11.26 -17.76
C ASP A 235 -29.21 10.46 -16.86
N ALA A 236 -28.01 11.02 -16.65
CA ALA A 236 -27.01 10.45 -15.75
C ALA A 236 -27.09 11.20 -14.41
N LYS A 237 -27.21 10.45 -13.33
CA LYS A 237 -27.16 10.97 -11.95
C LYS A 237 -25.97 10.39 -11.23
N PHE A 238 -25.34 11.16 -10.35
CA PHE A 238 -24.19 10.72 -9.57
C PHE A 238 -24.48 10.81 -8.08
N GLU A 239 -23.94 9.86 -7.34
CA GLU A 239 -23.99 9.76 -5.88
C GLU A 239 -22.59 9.44 -5.36
N ASN A 240 -22.33 9.75 -4.09
CA ASN A 240 -21.03 9.52 -3.45
C ASN A 240 -19.85 10.11 -4.25
N GLU A 241 -20.01 11.34 -4.73
CA GLU A 241 -18.98 12.07 -5.48
C GLU A 241 -17.78 12.39 -4.58
N ASP A 242 -16.63 11.78 -4.86
CA ASP A 242 -15.34 12.13 -4.31
C ASP A 242 -14.49 12.78 -5.40
N LEU A 243 -14.37 14.11 -5.36
CA LEU A 243 -13.49 14.87 -6.23
C LEU A 243 -12.24 15.26 -5.46
N ARG A 244 -11.08 14.86 -5.98
CA ARG A 244 -9.76 15.31 -5.51
C ARG A 244 -9.00 15.95 -6.65
N VAL A 245 -8.32 17.05 -6.35
CA VAL A 245 -7.53 17.79 -7.33
C VAL A 245 -6.10 17.89 -6.81
N PHE A 246 -5.15 17.52 -7.65
CA PHE A 246 -3.75 17.43 -7.31
C PHE A 246 -2.87 18.31 -8.20
N ASP A 247 -1.80 18.84 -7.63
CA ASP A 247 -0.63 19.33 -8.35
C ASP A 247 0.50 18.31 -8.17
N LEU A 248 0.58 17.36 -9.10
CA LEU A 248 1.51 16.23 -8.99
C LEU A 248 2.96 16.62 -9.32
N SER A 249 3.15 17.60 -10.21
CA SER A 249 4.46 18.05 -10.68
C SER A 249 4.93 19.36 -10.02
N SER A 250 4.15 19.91 -9.07
CA SER A 250 4.40 21.24 -8.47
C SER A 250 4.52 22.35 -9.52
N SER A 251 3.84 22.18 -10.66
CA SER A 251 3.88 23.10 -11.80
C SER A 251 2.56 23.86 -11.96
N ASN A 252 1.68 23.79 -10.96
CA ASN A 252 0.34 24.36 -10.97
C ASN A 252 -0.49 23.83 -12.17
N GLU A 253 -0.31 22.54 -12.49
CA GLU A 253 -1.10 21.82 -13.48
C GLU A 253 -2.11 20.91 -12.78
N PRO A 254 -3.38 21.32 -12.63
CA PRO A 254 -4.34 20.57 -11.84
C PRO A 254 -4.74 19.28 -12.55
N VAL A 255 -4.52 18.17 -11.85
CA VAL A 255 -5.02 16.84 -12.19
C VAL A 255 -6.23 16.53 -11.31
N LEU A 256 -7.39 16.42 -11.94
CA LEU A 256 -8.65 16.13 -11.29
C LEU A 256 -8.90 14.62 -11.33
N VAL A 257 -9.25 14.04 -10.20
CA VAL A 257 -9.69 12.65 -10.09
C VAL A 257 -11.05 12.64 -9.43
N ILE A 258 -12.06 12.12 -10.12
CA ILE A 258 -13.39 11.92 -9.56
C ILE A 258 -13.72 10.43 -9.47
N SER A 259 -14.25 10.01 -8.32
CA SER A 259 -14.90 8.71 -8.14
C SER A 259 -16.36 8.93 -7.76
N ALA A 260 -17.29 8.19 -8.37
CA ALA A 260 -18.72 8.31 -8.07
C ALA A 260 -19.48 7.03 -8.42
N ASN A 261 -20.65 6.86 -7.80
CA ASN A 261 -21.66 5.92 -8.23
C ASN A 261 -22.59 6.63 -9.21
N GLY A 262 -22.70 6.15 -10.44
CA GLY A 262 -23.57 6.72 -11.44
C GLY A 262 -24.80 5.85 -11.71
N HIS A 263 -25.93 6.49 -12.01
CA HIS A 263 -27.19 5.85 -12.39
C HIS A 263 -27.66 6.41 -13.73
N LEU A 264 -28.09 5.53 -14.62
CA LEU A 264 -28.62 5.88 -15.93
C LEU A 264 -30.09 5.47 -16.03
N SER A 265 -30.97 6.46 -16.04
CA SER A 265 -32.40 6.22 -16.23
C SER A 265 -32.73 6.27 -17.73
N SER A 266 -33.10 5.12 -18.33
CA SER A 266 -33.64 5.10 -19.69
C SER A 266 -35.08 5.62 -19.70
N ARG A 267 -35.28 6.81 -20.28
CA ARG A 267 -36.60 7.47 -20.36
C ARG A 267 -37.61 6.74 -21.26
N ASN A 268 -37.20 5.69 -21.97
CA ASN A 268 -38.05 4.91 -22.87
C ASN A 268 -38.87 3.79 -22.18
N ALA A 269 -38.76 3.61 -20.85
CA ALA A 269 -39.49 2.58 -20.12
C ALA A 269 -40.95 2.95 -19.75
N GLN A 270 -41.52 4.01 -20.33
CA GLN A 270 -42.89 4.46 -20.00
C GLN A 270 -44.00 3.87 -20.91
N GLY A 271 -43.69 2.86 -21.74
CA GLY A 271 -44.63 2.35 -22.76
C GLY A 271 -44.82 0.84 -22.87
N SER A 272 -44.01 -0.01 -22.22
CA SER A 272 -44.17 -1.47 -22.29
C SER A 272 -44.20 -2.07 -20.90
N ALA A 273 -45.37 -2.58 -20.51
CA ALA A 273 -45.59 -3.34 -19.29
C ALA A 273 -44.94 -4.74 -19.38
N GLN A 274 -43.62 -4.82 -19.55
CA GLN A 274 -42.84 -6.03 -19.35
C GLN A 274 -41.35 -5.65 -19.33
N ALA A 275 -40.63 -6.13 -18.31
CA ALA A 275 -39.24 -5.83 -17.93
C ALA A 275 -39.06 -4.48 -17.20
N GLY A 276 -38.74 -4.56 -15.90
CA GLY A 276 -38.48 -3.41 -15.06
C GLY A 276 -37.40 -2.51 -15.67
N SER A 277 -37.58 -1.21 -15.56
CA SER A 277 -36.52 -0.24 -15.83
C SER A 277 -35.32 -0.61 -14.96
N ALA A 278 -34.33 -1.28 -15.52
CA ALA A 278 -33.08 -1.51 -14.84
C ALA A 278 -32.43 -0.14 -14.69
N ASP A 279 -32.56 0.46 -13.51
CA ASP A 279 -31.70 1.56 -13.10
C ASP A 279 -30.30 0.95 -13.00
N THR A 280 -29.54 1.04 -14.10
CA THR A 280 -28.23 0.40 -14.16
C THR A 280 -27.27 1.26 -13.35
N GLN A 281 -26.80 0.70 -12.24
CA GLN A 281 -25.78 1.31 -11.40
C GLN A 281 -24.40 1.06 -12.02
N TYR A 282 -23.60 2.11 -12.06
CA TYR A 282 -22.22 2.10 -12.51
C TYR A 282 -21.31 2.69 -11.43
N PHE A 283 -20.07 2.24 -11.38
CA PHE A 283 -18.97 2.86 -10.65
C PHE A 283 -18.06 3.52 -11.69
N ILE A 284 -17.78 4.81 -11.52
CA ILE A 284 -16.87 5.54 -12.40
C ILE A 284 -15.70 6.09 -11.61
N THR A 285 -14.50 5.92 -12.16
CA THR A 285 -13.33 6.72 -11.80
C THR A 285 -12.79 7.38 -13.06
N LEU A 286 -12.67 8.71 -13.03
CA LEU A 286 -12.20 9.50 -14.16
C LEU A 286 -11.08 10.42 -13.71
N VAL A 287 -9.99 10.42 -14.47
CA VAL A 287 -8.85 11.31 -14.31
C VAL A 287 -8.82 12.27 -15.50
N ALA A 288 -8.74 13.57 -15.22
CA ALA A 288 -8.62 14.60 -16.24
C ALA A 288 -7.57 15.63 -15.83
N ARG A 289 -6.90 16.24 -16.81
CA ARG A 289 -5.97 17.36 -16.59
C ARG A 289 -6.51 18.58 -17.28
N GLN A 290 -6.36 19.73 -16.65
CA GLN A 290 -6.66 21.00 -17.28
C GLN A 290 -5.45 21.48 -18.08
N ASP A 291 -5.68 21.95 -19.31
CA ASP A 291 -4.64 22.61 -20.09
C ASP A 291 -4.51 24.11 -19.79
N LEU A 292 -3.57 24.77 -20.48
CA LEU A 292 -3.30 26.21 -20.38
C LEU A 292 -4.50 27.08 -20.83
N TYR A 293 -5.43 26.54 -21.61
CA TYR A 293 -6.64 27.23 -22.07
C TYR A 293 -7.84 26.99 -21.15
N GLY A 294 -7.67 26.13 -20.15
CA GLY A 294 -8.67 25.78 -19.18
C GLY A 294 -9.65 24.67 -19.61
N GLU A 295 -9.31 23.94 -20.69
CA GLU A 295 -10.05 22.78 -21.14
C GLU A 295 -9.63 21.53 -20.35
N LEU A 296 -10.59 20.66 -20.00
CA LEU A 296 -10.32 19.40 -19.33
C LEU A 296 -10.11 18.28 -20.35
N HIS A 297 -8.89 17.76 -20.39
CA HIS A 297 -8.54 16.58 -21.17
C HIS A 297 -8.72 15.34 -20.33
N LYS A 298 -9.56 14.42 -20.79
CA LYS A 298 -9.75 13.12 -20.14
C LYS A 298 -8.51 12.25 -20.38
N ILE A 299 -7.80 11.93 -19.31
CA ILE A 299 -6.56 11.13 -19.33
C ILE A 299 -6.90 9.65 -19.17
N PHE A 300 -7.81 9.35 -18.26
CA PHE A 300 -8.18 7.98 -17.92
C PHE A 300 -9.64 7.93 -17.48
N VAL A 301 -10.32 6.85 -17.82
CA VAL A 301 -11.65 6.56 -17.33
C VAL A 301 -11.83 5.06 -17.20
N THR A 302 -12.41 4.65 -16.10
CA THR A 302 -12.97 3.31 -15.93
C THR A 302 -14.43 3.44 -15.53
N VAL A 303 -15.28 2.64 -16.18
CA VAL A 303 -16.71 2.55 -15.87
C VAL A 303 -17.04 1.07 -15.72
N THR A 304 -17.36 0.68 -14.50
CA THR A 304 -17.64 -0.69 -14.11
C THR A 304 -19.08 -0.80 -13.65
N ASP A 305 -19.78 -1.84 -14.04
CA ASP A 305 -21.07 -2.19 -13.44
C ASP A 305 -20.93 -3.41 -12.51
N PRO A 306 -21.88 -3.63 -11.58
CA PRO A 306 -21.81 -4.77 -10.67
C PRO A 306 -21.80 -6.15 -11.33
N ALA A 307 -22.20 -6.28 -12.61
CA ALA A 307 -22.26 -7.57 -13.29
C ALA A 307 -20.97 -7.94 -14.05
N HIS A 308 -20.05 -6.98 -14.26
CA HIS A 308 -18.81 -7.19 -15.03
C HIS A 308 -17.54 -6.83 -14.24
N LEU A 309 -17.53 -7.11 -12.93
CA LEU A 309 -16.35 -6.93 -12.06
C LEU A 309 -15.20 -7.88 -12.39
N ASP A 310 -15.49 -8.97 -13.11
CA ASP A 310 -14.53 -9.92 -13.65
C ASP A 310 -13.74 -9.35 -14.84
N ALA A 311 -14.40 -8.55 -15.69
CA ALA A 311 -13.81 -7.96 -16.89
C ALA A 311 -13.17 -6.60 -16.64
N ILE A 312 -13.86 -5.73 -15.88
CA ILE A 312 -13.38 -4.37 -15.59
C ILE A 312 -13.48 -4.14 -14.09
N PRO A 313 -12.36 -4.16 -13.34
CA PRO A 313 -12.41 -3.96 -11.91
C PRO A 313 -12.85 -2.53 -11.58
N ARG A 314 -13.64 -2.39 -10.52
CA ARG A 314 -13.97 -1.07 -9.97
C ARG A 314 -12.68 -0.46 -9.42
N MET A 315 -12.26 0.69 -9.92
CA MET A 315 -11.16 1.42 -9.31
C MET A 315 -11.64 2.48 -8.33
N GLU A 316 -10.78 2.82 -7.39
CA GLU A 316 -10.96 3.87 -6.41
C GLU A 316 -9.61 4.53 -6.17
N LEU A 317 -9.56 5.86 -6.21
CA LEU A 317 -8.35 6.58 -5.84
C LEU A 317 -8.10 6.40 -4.33
N VAL A 318 -6.89 6.03 -3.96
CA VAL A 318 -6.47 5.98 -2.55
C VAL A 318 -5.85 7.31 -2.17
N ASP A 319 -4.79 7.74 -2.87
CA ASP A 319 -4.09 8.99 -2.59
C ASP A 319 -3.11 9.38 -3.72
N ALA A 320 -2.49 10.55 -3.58
CA ALA A 320 -1.27 10.92 -4.31
C ALA A 320 -0.02 10.66 -3.45
N VAL A 321 0.99 10.01 -4.01
CA VAL A 321 2.20 9.52 -3.33
C VAL A 321 3.45 9.79 -4.16
N ASP A 322 4.61 9.99 -3.53
CA ASP A 322 5.91 9.91 -4.25
C ASP A 322 6.36 8.44 -4.18
N ALA A 323 6.24 7.69 -5.27
CA ALA A 323 6.53 6.27 -5.25
C ALA A 323 7.98 5.93 -5.64
N ASP A 324 8.67 6.82 -6.38
CA ASP A 324 10.06 6.62 -6.83
C ASP A 324 11.05 7.63 -6.25
N GLY A 325 10.61 8.54 -5.37
CA GLY A 325 11.44 9.51 -4.65
C GLY A 325 11.96 10.63 -5.54
N ASP A 326 11.35 10.85 -6.70
CA ASP A 326 11.83 11.81 -7.71
C ASP A 326 11.27 13.22 -7.50
N SER A 327 10.61 13.43 -6.36
CA SER A 327 9.96 14.67 -6.08
C SER A 327 8.83 14.97 -7.11
N ARG A 328 8.11 13.96 -7.61
CA ARG A 328 6.77 14.11 -8.22
C ARG A 328 5.74 13.16 -7.60
N GLY A 329 4.47 13.49 -7.79
CA GLY A 329 3.35 12.70 -7.31
C GLY A 329 2.83 11.71 -8.34
N GLU A 330 2.55 10.48 -7.90
CA GLU A 330 1.80 9.46 -8.60
C GLU A 330 0.44 9.24 -7.97
N LEU A 331 -0.50 8.75 -8.77
CA LEU A 331 -1.82 8.38 -8.31
C LEU A 331 -1.83 6.91 -7.89
N LEU A 332 -2.10 6.66 -6.61
CA LEU A 332 -2.30 5.33 -6.07
C LEU A 332 -3.79 4.98 -6.11
N PHE A 333 -4.12 3.87 -6.77
CA PHE A 333 -5.47 3.33 -6.85
C PHE A 333 -5.57 1.98 -6.15
N ARG A 334 -6.79 1.70 -5.69
CA ARG A 334 -7.23 0.36 -5.30
C ARG A 334 -8.28 -0.10 -6.30
N SER A 335 -8.13 -1.32 -6.78
CA SER A 335 -9.07 -1.98 -7.67
C SER A 335 -9.78 -3.12 -6.96
N TYR A 336 -11.08 -3.25 -7.17
CA TYR A 336 -11.94 -4.30 -6.63
C TYR A 336 -12.47 -5.14 -7.80
N SER A 337 -12.25 -6.45 -7.72
CA SER A 337 -12.70 -7.44 -8.71
C SER A 337 -13.27 -8.66 -7.99
N ASP A 338 -13.87 -9.57 -8.74
CA ASP A 338 -14.31 -10.87 -8.21
C ASP A 338 -13.14 -11.75 -7.72
N ALA A 339 -11.93 -11.51 -8.24
CA ALA A 339 -10.71 -12.18 -7.80
C ALA A 339 -10.13 -11.59 -6.49
N GLY A 340 -10.65 -10.45 -6.03
CA GLY A 340 -10.18 -9.75 -4.84
C GLY A 340 -9.71 -8.32 -5.12
N ASP A 341 -8.94 -7.78 -4.18
CA ASP A 341 -8.49 -6.39 -4.19
C ASP A 341 -7.03 -6.30 -4.67
N ALA A 342 -6.71 -5.31 -5.49
CA ALA A 342 -5.34 -5.01 -5.92
C ALA A 342 -5.03 -3.52 -5.79
N TYR A 343 -3.74 -3.18 -5.83
CA TYR A 343 -3.26 -1.80 -5.80
C TYR A 343 -2.47 -1.51 -7.08
N SER A 344 -2.60 -0.30 -7.61
CA SER A 344 -1.87 0.16 -8.78
C SER A 344 -1.37 1.59 -8.59
N ILE A 345 -0.19 1.89 -9.10
CA ILE A 345 0.42 3.23 -9.05
C ILE A 345 0.60 3.70 -10.48
N TYR A 346 0.05 4.86 -10.81
CA TYR A 346 0.16 5.47 -12.12
C TYR A 346 0.79 6.86 -12.06
N ARG A 347 1.70 7.12 -12.99
CA ARG A 347 2.24 8.45 -13.25
C ARG A 347 1.42 9.14 -14.32
N VAL A 348 1.09 10.42 -14.09
CA VAL A 348 0.41 11.25 -15.09
C VAL A 348 1.47 11.89 -15.99
N ILE A 349 1.42 11.63 -17.30
CA ILE A 349 2.32 12.26 -18.28
C ILE A 349 1.50 12.70 -19.49
N GLY A 350 1.47 14.01 -19.74
CA GLY A 350 0.63 14.57 -20.79
C GLY A 350 -0.83 14.16 -20.60
N ASP A 351 -1.45 13.58 -21.63
CA ASP A 351 -2.85 13.16 -21.63
C ASP A 351 -3.03 11.66 -21.35
N GLN A 352 -2.06 11.02 -20.68
CA GLN A 352 -2.10 9.58 -20.39
C GLN A 352 -1.63 9.22 -18.97
N LEU A 353 -2.11 8.07 -18.48
CA LEU A 353 -1.59 7.41 -17.28
C LEU A 353 -0.59 6.33 -17.68
N TYR A 354 0.57 6.35 -17.04
CA TYR A 354 1.64 5.37 -17.22
C TYR A 354 1.74 4.49 -15.97
N PRO A 355 1.56 3.16 -16.08
CA PRO A 355 1.68 2.28 -14.93
C PRO A 355 3.13 2.24 -14.45
N LEU A 356 3.34 2.48 -13.15
CA LEU A 356 4.61 2.22 -12.48
C LEU A 356 4.57 0.90 -11.72
N TYR A 357 3.41 0.55 -11.17
CA TYR A 357 3.17 -0.69 -10.45
C TYR A 357 1.73 -1.15 -10.64
N GLU A 358 1.55 -2.44 -10.87
CA GLU A 358 0.25 -3.12 -10.89
C GLU A 358 0.36 -4.40 -10.06
N GLY A 359 -0.39 -4.45 -8.96
CA GLY A 359 -0.46 -5.63 -8.10
C GLY A 359 -1.43 -6.67 -8.64
N ALA A 360 -1.18 -7.94 -8.29
CA ALA A 360 -2.16 -9.00 -8.50
C ALA A 360 -3.28 -8.91 -7.46
N ALA A 361 -4.48 -9.38 -7.83
CA ALA A 361 -5.61 -9.46 -6.90
C ALA A 361 -5.26 -10.38 -5.72
N ALA A 362 -5.34 -9.84 -4.51
CA ALA A 362 -5.26 -10.61 -3.28
C ALA A 362 -6.67 -11.11 -2.94
N GLY A 363 -6.88 -12.41 -3.07
CA GLY A 363 -8.12 -13.07 -2.64
C GLY A 363 -8.38 -12.82 -1.15
N ARG A 364 -9.64 -12.56 -0.79
CA ARG A 364 -10.06 -12.29 0.60
C ARG A 364 -10.22 -13.55 1.45
#